data_AF-A0A923J3Y6-F1
#
_entry.id   AF-A0A923J3Y6-F1
#
_cell.length_a   1.000
_cell.length_b   1.000
_cell.length_c   1.000
_cell.angle_alpha   90.00
_cell.angle_beta   90.00
_cell.angle_gamma   90.00
#
_symmetry.space_group_name_H-M   'P 1'
#
loop_
_entity.id
_entity.type
_entity.pdbx_description
1 polymer ?
#
loop_
_entity_poly.entity_id
_entity_poly.type
_entity_poly.pdbx_seq_one_letter_code
_entity_poly.pdbx_strand_id
1 'polypeptide(L)'
;GFYADVVADVLSLPACPNQQTAYSVLEALRMAATSVLDMHMEDLQILVIGHVDRDEVDGLLWDPMAGGSGLIDQICEHFDEVVPNAVAIVESCPSACDTSCVDCLQTFRNGYYHKHLDRTTARDGLKSWGPRLSMSHEIPAKQPSKEPSGGAYPVNEAEQKLRHLLKAAGFEEGFRGEQLRLDRAIGTTTPDVIYRSTHHDDDEGVCIYLDGLSNHIHGNTKTAEKDQRIRTWLRNNGYEVIEIAVSDLDDQGAMIRHFRRLAGYLRADDIRNSIKDDTSWFGRAEKKTRLETRSVYRLVHPKSENYFSTCVPLVPLKFAAGAFSDPQHFDHDSWEWVEIDTHRRIRPGMFVAQVVGKSMEPLIPDKSYCLFSTPVTGTRQDRTVVVQLSDEVDPETGERYTVKIYKSEKIASDDGGWRHLKIILKPRNPDFTPIELTCEDEGKIEVVAEFLEVLG
;
A
#
# COMPACT_ATOMS: atom_id res chain seq x y z
N GLY A 1 9.48 -17.51 -31.81
CA GLY A 1 8.41 -17.14 -30.87
C GLY A 1 9.02 -17.00 -29.50
N PHE A 2 8.66 -15.97 -28.75
CA PHE A 2 9.01 -15.89 -27.35
C PHE A 2 8.19 -16.95 -26.60
N TYR A 3 8.85 -17.83 -25.88
CA TYR A 3 8.23 -18.77 -24.93
C TYR A 3 8.45 -18.23 -23.53
N ALA A 4 7.39 -18.13 -22.73
CA ALA A 4 7.47 -17.82 -21.31
C ALA A 4 6.85 -18.99 -20.53
N ASP A 5 7.57 -19.49 -19.52
CA ASP A 5 7.05 -20.44 -18.54
C ASP A 5 6.42 -19.62 -17.40
N VAL A 6 5.09 -19.60 -17.36
CA VAL A 6 4.31 -18.83 -16.37
C VAL A 6 3.63 -19.80 -15.42
N VAL A 7 3.77 -19.52 -14.13
CA VAL A 7 3.06 -20.20 -13.05
C VAL A 7 2.16 -19.17 -12.41
N ALA A 8 0.86 -19.40 -12.45
CA ALA A 8 -0.16 -18.48 -11.97
C ALA A 8 -1.36 -19.29 -11.45
N ASP A 9 -2.09 -18.72 -10.49
CA ASP A 9 -3.35 -19.27 -10.03
C ASP A 9 -4.42 -19.16 -11.12
N VAL A 10 -5.29 -20.17 -11.18
CA VAL A 10 -6.26 -20.31 -12.26
C VAL A 10 -7.59 -20.81 -11.73
N LEU A 11 -8.66 -20.14 -12.13
CA LEU A 11 -10.00 -20.71 -12.11
C LEU A 11 -10.18 -21.58 -13.36
N SER A 12 -10.38 -22.89 -13.16
CA SER A 12 -10.52 -23.85 -14.25
C SER A 12 -11.94 -24.37 -14.40
N LEU A 13 -12.38 -24.48 -15.66
CA LEU A 13 -13.57 -25.21 -16.09
C LEU A 13 -13.11 -26.44 -16.90
N PRO A 14 -12.81 -27.55 -16.22
CA PRO A 14 -12.29 -28.75 -16.89
C PRO A 14 -13.40 -29.44 -17.71
N ALA A 15 -13.02 -30.07 -18.82
CA ALA A 15 -13.89 -30.91 -19.63
C ALA A 15 -15.21 -30.23 -20.06
N CYS A 16 -15.13 -28.95 -20.47
CA CYS A 16 -16.27 -28.26 -21.07
C CYS A 16 -16.65 -28.94 -22.39
N PRO A 17 -17.95 -29.10 -22.70
CA PRO A 17 -18.40 -29.80 -23.91
C PRO A 17 -17.88 -29.23 -25.23
N ASN A 18 -17.58 -27.93 -25.27
CA ASN A 18 -17.08 -27.22 -26.44
C ASN A 18 -16.56 -25.81 -26.08
N GLN A 19 -15.90 -25.16 -27.04
CA GLN A 19 -15.39 -23.79 -26.92
C GLN A 19 -16.49 -22.76 -26.63
N GLN A 20 -17.71 -22.94 -27.16
CA GLN A 20 -18.82 -22.02 -26.92
C GLN A 20 -19.18 -21.96 -25.43
N THR A 21 -19.25 -23.11 -24.78
CA THR A 21 -19.54 -23.19 -23.34
C THR A 21 -18.42 -22.54 -22.53
N ALA A 22 -17.16 -22.90 -22.81
CA ALA A 22 -16.01 -22.38 -22.08
C ALA A 22 -15.88 -20.85 -22.20
N TYR A 23 -15.87 -20.30 -23.43
CA TYR A 23 -15.74 -18.86 -23.63
C TYR A 23 -16.93 -18.08 -23.06
N SER A 24 -18.16 -18.57 -23.25
CA SER A 24 -19.35 -17.82 -22.81
C SER A 24 -19.43 -17.73 -21.28
N VAL A 25 -19.15 -18.84 -20.57
CA VAL A 25 -19.17 -18.83 -19.10
C VAL A 25 -18.00 -18.03 -18.53
N LEU A 26 -16.78 -18.25 -19.02
CA LEU A 26 -15.60 -17.54 -18.51
C LEU A 26 -15.69 -16.03 -18.77
N GLU A 27 -16.24 -15.62 -19.91
CA GLU A 27 -16.41 -14.19 -20.20
C GLU A 27 -17.45 -13.54 -19.28
N ALA A 28 -18.57 -14.23 -19.03
CA ALA A 28 -19.56 -13.75 -18.06
C ALA A 28 -18.97 -13.64 -16.65
N LEU A 29 -18.18 -14.63 -16.21
CA LEU A 29 -17.48 -14.60 -14.92
C LEU A 29 -16.45 -13.47 -14.87
N ARG A 30 -15.67 -13.27 -15.92
CA ARG A 30 -14.67 -12.19 -16.01
C ARG A 30 -15.31 -10.81 -15.91
N MET A 31 -16.42 -10.60 -16.62
CA MET A 31 -17.17 -9.35 -16.57
C MET A 31 -17.81 -9.11 -15.19
N ALA A 32 -18.36 -10.16 -14.57
CA ALA A 32 -18.90 -10.07 -13.23
C ALA A 32 -17.82 -9.77 -12.17
N ALA A 33 -16.69 -10.46 -12.24
CA ALA A 33 -15.54 -10.22 -11.35
C ALA A 33 -15.04 -8.77 -11.47
N THR A 34 -15.01 -8.21 -12.67
CA THR A 34 -14.69 -6.79 -12.90
C THR A 34 -15.60 -5.87 -12.09
N SER A 35 -16.91 -6.13 -12.07
CA SER A 35 -17.87 -5.31 -11.31
C SER A 35 -17.87 -5.57 -9.81
N VAL A 36 -17.63 -6.81 -9.37
CA VAL A 36 -17.70 -7.20 -7.95
C VAL A 36 -16.43 -6.80 -7.21
N LEU A 37 -15.27 -6.97 -7.84
CA LEU A 37 -13.96 -6.71 -7.24
C LEU A 37 -13.40 -5.33 -7.62
N ASP A 38 -14.12 -4.54 -8.43
CA ASP A 38 -13.68 -3.22 -8.93
C ASP A 38 -12.27 -3.26 -9.57
N MET A 39 -12.01 -4.33 -10.31
CA MET A 39 -10.74 -4.59 -11.01
C MET A 39 -10.83 -4.24 -12.51
N HIS A 40 -9.70 -4.13 -13.21
CA HIS A 40 -9.72 -3.89 -14.65
C HIS A 40 -9.92 -5.20 -15.42
N MET A 41 -10.76 -5.19 -16.46
CA MET A 41 -11.06 -6.38 -17.29
C MET A 41 -9.81 -7.09 -17.88
N GLU A 42 -8.70 -6.36 -18.00
CA GLU A 42 -7.43 -6.85 -18.54
C GLU A 42 -6.54 -7.57 -17.52
N ASP A 43 -6.87 -7.44 -16.23
CA ASP A 43 -6.17 -8.12 -15.14
C ASP A 43 -6.50 -9.61 -15.11
N LEU A 44 -7.50 -10.06 -15.90
CA LEU A 44 -7.79 -11.47 -16.13
C LEU A 44 -7.81 -11.79 -17.62
N GLN A 45 -7.23 -12.96 -17.94
CA GLN A 45 -7.21 -13.52 -19.27
C GLN A 45 -7.92 -14.86 -19.33
N ILE A 46 -8.53 -15.12 -20.48
CA ILE A 46 -9.19 -16.39 -20.78
C ILE A 46 -8.31 -17.17 -21.75
N LEU A 47 -8.03 -18.42 -21.41
CA LEU A 47 -7.38 -19.39 -22.26
C LEU A 47 -8.26 -20.63 -22.37
N VAL A 48 -8.56 -21.06 -23.59
CA VAL A 48 -9.30 -22.30 -23.84
C VAL A 48 -8.40 -23.27 -24.58
N ILE A 49 -8.18 -24.44 -24.00
CA ILE A 49 -7.27 -25.47 -24.49
C ILE A 49 -8.10 -26.64 -25.01
N GLY A 50 -7.94 -26.97 -26.29
CA GLY A 50 -8.54 -28.16 -26.88
C GLY A 50 -7.68 -29.41 -26.67
N HIS A 51 -8.33 -30.57 -26.62
CA HIS A 51 -7.66 -31.86 -26.63
C HIS A 51 -7.56 -32.42 -28.05
N VAL A 52 -6.63 -33.35 -28.27
CA VAL A 52 -6.38 -33.95 -29.59
C VAL A 52 -7.33 -35.11 -29.88
N ASP A 53 -7.82 -35.77 -28.83
CA ASP A 53 -8.55 -37.03 -28.87
C ASP A 53 -10.02 -36.91 -28.45
N ARG A 54 -10.48 -35.72 -28.06
CA ARG A 54 -11.86 -35.44 -27.65
C ARG A 54 -12.26 -34.01 -28.02
N ASP A 55 -13.57 -33.81 -28.20
CA ASP A 55 -14.16 -32.51 -28.55
C ASP A 55 -14.28 -31.56 -27.34
N GLU A 56 -14.08 -32.10 -26.13
CA GLU A 56 -14.05 -31.32 -24.89
C GLU A 56 -12.87 -30.34 -24.87
N VAL A 57 -13.02 -29.27 -24.10
CA VAL A 57 -11.99 -28.26 -23.90
C VAL A 57 -11.83 -27.93 -22.41
N ASP A 58 -10.65 -27.52 -22.01
CA ASP A 58 -10.40 -26.94 -20.69
C ASP A 58 -10.40 -25.42 -20.81
N GLY A 59 -11.31 -24.77 -20.08
CA GLY A 59 -11.37 -23.32 -19.97
C GLY A 59 -10.60 -22.84 -18.74
N LEU A 60 -9.74 -21.84 -18.91
CA LEU A 60 -8.91 -21.28 -17.85
C LEU A 60 -9.14 -19.77 -17.78
N LEU A 61 -9.48 -19.26 -16.61
CA LEU A 61 -9.47 -17.83 -16.29
C LEU A 61 -8.35 -17.58 -15.28
N TRP A 62 -7.40 -16.74 -15.66
CA TRP A 62 -6.15 -16.60 -14.92
C TRP A 62 -5.66 -15.17 -14.93
N ASP A 63 -4.89 -14.80 -13.91
CA ASP A 63 -4.21 -13.52 -13.81
C ASP A 63 -2.82 -13.59 -14.48
N PRO A 64 -2.56 -12.78 -15.53
CA PRO A 64 -1.28 -12.75 -16.22
C PRO A 64 -0.12 -12.13 -15.43
N MET A 65 -0.37 -11.61 -14.23
CA MET A 65 0.67 -11.07 -13.36
C MET A 65 1.57 -12.20 -12.83
N ALA A 66 2.83 -12.18 -13.26
CA ALA A 66 3.85 -13.08 -12.71
C ALA A 66 4.04 -12.79 -11.20
N GLY A 67 3.82 -13.81 -10.37
CA GLY A 67 3.84 -13.70 -8.90
C GLY A 67 2.44 -13.74 -8.26
N GLY A 68 1.38 -13.59 -9.05
CA GLY A 68 -0.01 -13.55 -8.58
C GLY A 68 -0.38 -12.20 -7.95
N SER A 69 -1.49 -11.60 -8.38
CA SER A 69 -2.06 -10.40 -7.74
C SER A 69 -2.99 -10.71 -6.55
N GLY A 70 -3.26 -12.00 -6.29
CA GLY A 70 -4.32 -12.42 -5.35
C GLY A 70 -5.74 -12.25 -5.90
N LEU A 71 -5.92 -11.84 -7.17
CA LEU A 71 -7.26 -11.69 -7.76
C LEU A 71 -8.04 -13.00 -7.82
N ILE A 72 -7.37 -14.13 -8.08
CA ILE A 72 -8.04 -15.45 -8.08
C ILE A 72 -8.52 -15.80 -6.67
N ASP A 73 -7.75 -15.50 -5.63
CA ASP A 73 -8.16 -15.71 -4.23
C ASP A 73 -9.37 -14.84 -3.88
N GLN A 74 -9.34 -13.56 -4.25
CA GLN A 74 -10.46 -12.64 -4.04
C GLN A 74 -11.74 -13.08 -4.78
N ILE A 75 -11.61 -13.61 -6.01
CA ILE A 75 -12.74 -14.20 -6.76
C ILE A 75 -13.29 -15.41 -6.01
N CYS A 76 -12.42 -16.24 -5.43
CA CYS A 76 -12.86 -17.40 -4.65
C CYS A 76 -13.60 -16.99 -3.38
N GLU A 77 -13.13 -15.96 -2.67
CA GLU A 77 -13.77 -15.42 -1.46
C GLU A 77 -15.14 -14.78 -1.75
N HIS A 78 -15.29 -14.12 -2.90
CA HIS A 78 -16.52 -13.43 -3.30
C HIS A 78 -17.33 -14.22 -4.34
N PHE A 79 -17.08 -15.52 -4.51
CA PHE A 79 -17.68 -16.29 -5.61
C PHE A 79 -19.21 -16.37 -5.53
N ASP A 80 -19.74 -16.36 -4.31
CA ASP A 80 -21.18 -16.29 -4.02
C ASP A 80 -21.83 -14.99 -4.51
N GLU A 81 -21.05 -13.93 -4.73
CA GLU A 81 -21.49 -12.66 -5.31
C GLU A 81 -21.20 -12.59 -6.82
N VAL A 82 -20.07 -13.13 -7.27
CA VAL A 82 -19.65 -13.13 -8.68
C VAL A 82 -20.63 -13.90 -9.57
N VAL A 83 -21.05 -15.11 -9.16
CA VAL A 83 -21.92 -15.95 -10.01
C VAL A 83 -23.30 -15.32 -10.24
N PRO A 84 -24.02 -14.82 -9.23
CA PRO A 84 -25.28 -14.12 -9.45
C PRO A 84 -25.15 -12.90 -10.37
N ASN A 85 -24.06 -12.12 -10.24
CA ASN A 85 -23.80 -10.99 -11.14
C ASN A 85 -23.54 -11.46 -12.59
N ALA A 86 -22.78 -12.54 -12.78
CA ALA A 86 -22.55 -13.14 -14.09
C ALA A 86 -23.87 -13.58 -14.73
N VAL A 87 -24.76 -14.21 -13.96
CA VAL A 87 -26.11 -14.57 -14.42
C VAL A 87 -26.91 -13.33 -14.81
N ALA A 88 -26.87 -12.26 -14.01
CA ALA A 88 -27.60 -11.03 -14.30
C ALA A 88 -27.17 -10.39 -15.63
N ILE A 89 -25.87 -10.37 -15.93
CA ILE A 89 -25.30 -9.85 -17.19
C ILE A 89 -25.89 -10.59 -18.40
N VAL A 90 -25.96 -11.92 -18.34
CA VAL A 90 -26.43 -12.73 -19.48
C VAL A 90 -27.95 -12.85 -19.56
N GLU A 91 -28.68 -12.61 -18.47
CA GLU A 91 -30.15 -12.59 -18.46
C GLU A 91 -30.74 -11.24 -18.87
N SER A 92 -30.08 -10.14 -18.51
CA SER A 92 -30.63 -8.79 -18.64
C SER A 92 -29.94 -7.94 -19.72
N CYS A 93 -29.59 -8.56 -20.86
CA CYS A 93 -29.00 -7.81 -21.97
C CYS A 93 -29.94 -6.67 -22.43
N PRO A 94 -29.49 -5.39 -22.41
CA PRO A 94 -30.32 -4.25 -22.77
C PRO A 94 -30.86 -4.32 -24.21
N SER A 95 -30.08 -4.88 -25.11
CA SER A 95 -30.42 -5.00 -26.53
C SER A 95 -31.22 -6.27 -26.87
N ALA A 96 -31.56 -7.08 -25.87
CA ALA A 96 -32.33 -8.32 -26.03
C ALA A 96 -31.81 -9.22 -27.18
N CYS A 97 -30.49 -9.34 -27.32
CA CYS A 97 -29.88 -10.11 -28.39
C CYS A 97 -30.11 -11.62 -28.22
N ASP A 98 -30.13 -12.35 -29.35
CA ASP A 98 -30.34 -13.80 -29.38
C ASP A 98 -29.11 -14.60 -28.89
N THR A 99 -27.91 -14.21 -29.34
CA THR A 99 -26.65 -14.92 -29.06
C THR A 99 -25.72 -14.10 -28.15
N SER A 100 -25.08 -13.06 -28.68
CA SER A 100 -24.28 -12.09 -27.93
C SER A 100 -24.18 -10.77 -28.69
N CYS A 101 -23.99 -9.67 -27.98
CA CYS A 101 -23.76 -8.34 -28.57
C CYS A 101 -22.83 -7.51 -27.67
N VAL A 102 -22.52 -6.29 -28.11
CA VAL A 102 -21.66 -5.34 -27.40
C VAL A 102 -22.23 -4.85 -26.07
N ASP A 103 -23.53 -5.01 -25.85
CA ASP A 103 -24.21 -4.62 -24.60
C ASP A 103 -24.28 -5.77 -23.58
N CYS A 104 -23.70 -6.94 -23.88
CA CYS A 104 -23.58 -8.05 -22.94
C CYS A 104 -22.17 -8.63 -22.92
N LEU A 105 -21.88 -9.62 -23.76
CA LEU A 105 -20.65 -10.41 -23.71
C LEU A 105 -19.56 -9.93 -24.68
N GLN A 106 -19.88 -9.12 -25.69
CA GLN A 106 -18.88 -8.71 -26.69
C GLN A 106 -18.18 -7.41 -26.28
N THR A 107 -16.85 -7.43 -26.33
CA THR A 107 -15.98 -6.27 -26.18
C THR A 107 -15.08 -6.16 -27.40
N PHE A 108 -14.42 -5.01 -27.57
CA PHE A 108 -13.40 -4.89 -28.62
C PHE A 108 -12.26 -5.91 -28.45
N ARG A 109 -11.86 -6.18 -27.20
CA ARG A 109 -10.70 -7.04 -26.90
C ARG A 109 -10.96 -8.53 -27.05
N ASN A 110 -12.21 -8.99 -26.94
CA ASN A 110 -12.56 -10.39 -27.15
C ASN A 110 -13.00 -10.74 -28.59
N GLY A 111 -12.75 -9.84 -29.56
CA GLY A 111 -13.14 -10.00 -30.97
C GLY A 111 -12.72 -11.32 -31.61
N TYR A 112 -11.61 -11.90 -31.18
CA TYR A 112 -11.09 -13.16 -31.73
C TYR A 112 -11.94 -14.40 -31.40
N TYR A 113 -12.82 -14.33 -30.39
CA TYR A 113 -13.71 -15.42 -30.01
C TYR A 113 -15.20 -15.03 -29.94
N HIS A 114 -15.61 -13.88 -30.50
CA HIS A 114 -17.03 -13.50 -30.60
C HIS A 114 -17.92 -14.60 -31.19
N LYS A 115 -17.41 -15.34 -32.17
CA LYS A 115 -18.12 -16.46 -32.82
C LYS A 115 -18.50 -17.60 -31.87
N HIS A 116 -17.92 -17.63 -30.67
CA HIS A 116 -18.19 -18.63 -29.64
C HIS A 116 -19.03 -18.09 -28.47
N LEU A 117 -19.37 -16.79 -28.46
CA LEU A 117 -20.10 -16.18 -27.34
C LEU A 117 -21.60 -16.34 -27.50
N ASP A 118 -22.22 -17.00 -26.53
CA ASP A 118 -23.66 -17.26 -26.46
C ASP A 118 -24.18 -17.10 -25.02
N ARG A 119 -25.02 -16.08 -24.81
CA ARG A 119 -25.58 -15.72 -23.50
C ARG A 119 -26.46 -16.80 -22.88
N THR A 120 -27.16 -17.57 -23.72
CA THR A 120 -28.08 -18.62 -23.28
C THR A 120 -27.27 -19.78 -22.71
N THR A 121 -26.19 -20.13 -23.40
CA THR A 121 -25.21 -21.14 -22.97
C THR A 121 -24.54 -20.73 -21.66
N ALA A 122 -24.08 -19.48 -21.55
CA ALA A 122 -23.51 -18.95 -20.31
C ALA A 122 -24.49 -19.03 -19.14
N ARG A 123 -25.73 -18.56 -19.34
CA ARG A 123 -26.80 -18.58 -18.32
C ARG A 123 -27.05 -20.00 -17.82
N ASP A 124 -27.24 -20.94 -18.74
CA ASP A 124 -27.61 -22.31 -18.41
C ASP A 124 -26.46 -23.01 -17.66
N GLY A 125 -25.20 -22.77 -18.07
CA GLY A 125 -24.01 -23.25 -17.36
C GLY A 125 -23.90 -22.68 -15.94
N LEU A 126 -23.97 -21.35 -15.80
CA LEU A 126 -23.87 -20.67 -14.50
C LEU A 126 -24.98 -21.09 -13.53
N LYS A 127 -26.23 -21.21 -14.00
CA LYS A 127 -27.35 -21.67 -13.17
C LYS A 127 -27.26 -23.15 -12.79
N SER A 128 -26.78 -23.99 -13.70
CA SER A 128 -26.59 -25.42 -13.45
C SER A 128 -25.50 -25.68 -12.42
N TRP A 129 -24.37 -25.00 -12.53
CA TRP A 129 -23.21 -25.23 -11.67
C TRP A 129 -23.36 -24.53 -10.32
N GLY A 130 -23.90 -23.31 -10.32
CA GLY A 130 -24.04 -22.47 -9.13
C GLY A 130 -22.69 -21.95 -8.61
N PRO A 131 -22.67 -21.28 -7.44
CA PRO A 131 -21.46 -20.70 -6.86
C PRO A 131 -20.61 -21.75 -6.12
N ARG A 132 -20.33 -22.89 -6.76
CA ARG A 132 -19.55 -23.97 -6.15
C ARG A 132 -18.15 -24.00 -6.73
N LEU A 133 -17.17 -23.89 -5.84
CA LEU A 133 -15.75 -24.08 -6.15
C LEU A 133 -15.22 -25.33 -5.48
N SER A 134 -14.26 -25.98 -6.14
CA SER A 134 -13.49 -27.07 -5.57
C SER A 134 -12.01 -26.82 -5.82
N MET A 135 -11.21 -26.83 -4.76
CA MET A 135 -9.76 -26.76 -4.86
C MET A 135 -9.23 -28.00 -5.61
N SER A 136 -8.46 -27.78 -6.69
CA SER A 136 -7.88 -28.85 -7.49
C SER A 136 -6.54 -29.32 -6.90
N HIS A 137 -5.55 -28.43 -6.88
CA HIS A 137 -4.23 -28.67 -6.30
C HIS A 137 -3.56 -27.34 -5.99
N GLU A 138 -2.62 -27.33 -5.05
CA GLU A 138 -1.78 -26.17 -4.76
C GLU A 138 -0.66 -26.04 -5.79
N ILE A 139 -0.31 -24.79 -6.12
CA ILE A 139 0.80 -24.46 -6.99
C ILE A 139 2.00 -24.07 -6.12
N PRO A 140 3.10 -24.86 -6.10
CA PRO A 140 4.24 -24.58 -5.24
C PRO A 140 5.02 -23.33 -5.68
N ALA A 141 5.34 -22.46 -4.72
CA ALA A 141 6.09 -21.22 -4.96
C ALA A 141 7.48 -21.50 -5.58
N LYS A 142 7.78 -20.89 -6.74
CA LYS A 142 9.06 -21.06 -7.47
C LYS A 142 10.23 -20.25 -6.86
N GLN A 143 9.98 -19.35 -5.92
CA GLN A 143 11.00 -18.64 -5.13
C GLN A 143 10.55 -18.50 -3.67
N PRO A 144 11.47 -18.40 -2.68
CA PRO A 144 11.08 -18.05 -1.32
C PRO A 144 10.62 -16.58 -1.30
N SER A 145 9.34 -16.36 -1.61
CA SER A 145 8.65 -15.18 -1.13
C SER A 145 8.63 -15.28 0.39
N LYS A 146 9.15 -14.24 1.06
CA LYS A 146 8.83 -14.06 2.46
C LYS A 146 7.32 -13.88 2.49
N GLU A 147 6.60 -14.72 3.23
CA GLU A 147 5.21 -14.42 3.57
C GLU A 147 5.16 -12.97 4.06
N PRO A 148 4.15 -12.17 3.67
CA PRO A 148 3.97 -10.86 4.26
C PRO A 148 3.82 -11.08 5.76
N SER A 149 4.89 -10.81 6.51
CA SER A 149 4.81 -10.75 7.95
C SER A 149 3.76 -9.70 8.22
N GLY A 150 2.61 -10.12 8.77
CA GLY A 150 1.40 -9.33 8.98
C GLY A 150 1.55 -8.20 10.00
N GLY A 151 2.64 -7.44 9.91
CA GLY A 151 2.86 -6.17 10.56
C GLY A 151 2.86 -5.08 9.50
N ALA A 152 2.13 -3.99 9.75
CA ALA A 152 2.17 -2.80 8.92
C ALA A 152 3.61 -2.27 8.85
N TYR A 153 4.28 -2.42 7.71
CA TYR A 153 5.56 -1.76 7.46
C TYR A 153 5.36 -0.23 7.58
N PRO A 154 6.23 0.48 8.31
CA PRO A 154 6.17 1.93 8.36
C PRO A 154 6.28 2.50 6.95
N VAL A 155 5.35 3.40 6.56
CA VAL A 155 5.31 4.10 5.25
C VAL A 155 6.69 4.51 4.77
N ASN A 156 7.49 5.02 5.71
CA ASN A 156 8.79 5.61 5.46
C ASN A 156 9.90 4.57 5.19
N GLU A 157 9.79 3.33 5.68
CA GLU A 157 10.73 2.26 5.31
C GLU A 157 10.56 1.87 3.83
N ALA A 158 9.31 1.73 3.40
CA ALA A 158 8.96 1.39 2.04
C ALA A 158 9.34 2.54 1.06
N GLU A 159 9.07 3.79 1.44
CA GLU A 159 9.55 4.97 0.69
C GLU A 159 11.09 5.03 0.59
N GLN A 160 11.79 4.76 1.69
CA GLN A 160 13.26 4.76 1.73
C GLN A 160 13.82 3.66 0.84
N LYS A 161 13.22 2.47 0.87
CA LYS A 161 13.59 1.36 0.00
C LYS A 161 13.35 1.71 -1.48
N LEU A 162 12.21 2.29 -1.82
CA LEU A 162 11.93 2.78 -3.18
C LEU A 162 12.98 3.81 -3.65
N ARG A 163 13.39 4.75 -2.78
CA ARG A 163 14.45 5.72 -3.09
C ARG A 163 15.77 5.04 -3.46
N HIS A 164 16.16 4.03 -2.68
CA HIS A 164 17.39 3.29 -2.93
C HIS A 164 17.34 2.49 -4.23
N LEU A 165 16.20 1.86 -4.51
CA LEU A 165 15.96 1.14 -5.74
C LEU A 165 16.06 2.07 -6.95
N LEU A 166 15.38 3.22 -6.94
CA LEU A 166 15.43 4.22 -8.01
C LEU A 166 16.86 4.69 -8.30
N LYS A 167 17.61 5.05 -7.24
CA LYS A 167 18.99 5.51 -7.37
C LYS A 167 19.93 4.42 -7.88
N ALA A 168 19.75 3.17 -7.43
CA ALA A 168 20.56 2.05 -7.87
C ALA A 168 20.29 1.68 -9.34
N ALA A 169 19.04 1.85 -9.79
CA ALA A 169 18.62 1.66 -11.18
C ALA A 169 19.11 2.78 -12.12
N GLY A 170 19.68 3.86 -11.58
CA GLY A 170 20.28 4.95 -12.35
C GLY A 170 19.36 6.14 -12.61
N PHE A 171 18.17 6.19 -12.00
CA PHE A 171 17.32 7.39 -12.06
C PHE A 171 17.92 8.53 -11.23
N GLU A 172 17.67 9.75 -11.69
CA GLU A 172 17.94 10.94 -10.88
C GLU A 172 17.03 10.99 -9.65
N GLU A 173 17.34 11.91 -8.73
CA GLU A 173 16.52 12.11 -7.55
C GLU A 173 15.24 12.88 -7.94
N GLY A 174 14.11 12.17 -7.98
CA GLY A 174 12.81 12.78 -8.22
C GLY A 174 12.38 13.70 -7.07
N PHE A 175 11.45 14.62 -7.36
CA PHE A 175 10.93 15.54 -6.35
C PHE A 175 9.94 14.80 -5.44
N ARG A 176 9.93 15.17 -4.15
CA ARG A 176 9.08 14.53 -3.13
C ARG A 176 8.39 15.60 -2.29
N GLY A 177 7.20 15.28 -1.78
CA GLY A 177 6.41 16.21 -0.97
C GLY A 177 5.83 17.38 -1.78
N GLU A 178 5.85 17.30 -3.11
CA GLU A 178 5.23 18.29 -3.97
C GLU A 178 3.72 18.04 -4.06
N GLN A 179 2.94 19.03 -3.62
CA GLN A 179 1.48 18.95 -3.66
C GLN A 179 0.96 19.48 -5.00
N LEU A 180 0.35 18.59 -5.78
CA LEU A 180 -0.30 18.92 -7.04
C LEU A 180 -1.72 19.44 -6.77
N ARG A 181 -2.03 20.61 -7.32
CA ARG A 181 -3.37 21.20 -7.27
C ARG A 181 -4.18 20.75 -8.46
N LEU A 182 -5.23 19.99 -8.19
CA LEU A 182 -6.17 19.48 -9.18
C LEU A 182 -7.34 20.46 -9.31
N ASP A 183 -8.37 20.10 -10.09
CA ASP A 183 -9.59 20.89 -10.17
C ASP A 183 -10.30 21.01 -8.80
N ARG A 184 -11.06 22.09 -8.60
CA ARG A 184 -11.75 22.44 -7.35
C ARG A 184 -12.65 21.32 -6.82
N ALA A 185 -13.15 20.44 -7.69
CA ALA A 185 -14.00 19.31 -7.34
C ALA A 185 -13.24 18.07 -6.84
N ILE A 186 -11.93 17.97 -7.08
CA ILE A 186 -11.09 16.81 -6.76
C ILE A 186 -10.11 17.14 -5.62
N GLY A 187 -9.59 18.37 -5.60
CA GLY A 187 -8.75 18.89 -4.51
C GLY A 187 -7.26 18.84 -4.84
N THR A 188 -6.47 18.27 -3.95
CA THR A 188 -5.01 18.20 -4.07
C THR A 188 -4.53 16.78 -3.86
N THR A 189 -3.38 16.43 -4.42
CA THR A 189 -2.70 15.16 -4.17
C THR A 189 -1.21 15.38 -3.99
N THR A 190 -0.55 14.51 -3.23
CA THR A 190 0.90 14.51 -3.05
C THR A 190 1.41 13.12 -3.43
N PRO A 191 2.01 12.93 -4.62
CA PRO A 191 2.67 11.68 -4.98
C PRO A 191 3.88 11.40 -4.08
N ASP A 192 4.26 10.12 -3.92
CA ASP A 192 5.46 9.74 -3.17
C ASP A 192 6.73 10.26 -3.85
N VAL A 193 6.74 10.23 -5.19
CA VAL A 193 7.80 10.80 -6.03
C VAL A 193 7.18 11.35 -7.32
N ILE A 194 7.65 12.51 -7.77
CA ILE A 194 7.35 13.05 -9.08
C ILE A 194 8.63 13.26 -9.89
N TYR A 195 8.60 12.81 -11.15
CA TYR A 195 9.66 13.03 -12.12
C TYR A 195 9.18 13.95 -13.24
N ARG A 196 10.02 14.93 -13.60
CA ARG A 196 9.85 15.77 -14.79
C ARG A 196 11.11 15.67 -15.63
N SER A 197 10.94 15.73 -16.93
CA SER A 197 12.03 15.64 -17.92
C SER A 197 11.96 16.90 -18.77
N THR A 198 12.98 17.17 -19.58
CA THR A 198 13.08 18.43 -20.35
C THR A 198 11.97 18.63 -21.39
N HIS A 199 11.14 17.61 -21.62
CA HIS A 199 10.02 17.64 -22.54
C HIS A 199 8.65 17.71 -21.85
N HIS A 200 8.63 17.69 -20.51
CA HIS A 200 7.42 17.91 -19.73
C HIS A 200 7.29 19.41 -19.45
N ASP A 201 6.08 19.94 -19.63
CA ASP A 201 5.71 21.27 -19.16
C ASP A 201 5.51 21.26 -17.62
N ASP A 202 5.31 22.44 -17.02
CA ASP A 202 5.19 22.59 -15.55
C ASP A 202 4.00 21.77 -14.96
N ASP A 203 2.97 21.53 -15.77
CA ASP A 203 1.78 20.75 -15.46
C ASP A 203 1.82 19.31 -16.01
N GLU A 204 2.98 18.82 -16.42
CA GLU A 204 3.18 17.43 -16.85
C GLU A 204 4.23 16.72 -15.98
N GLY A 205 4.23 15.38 -16.02
CA GLY A 205 5.26 14.58 -15.36
C GLY A 205 4.83 13.15 -15.07
N VAL A 206 5.69 12.41 -14.37
CA VAL A 206 5.43 11.04 -13.94
C VAL A 206 5.28 10.99 -12.43
N CYS A 207 4.07 10.71 -11.96
CA CYS A 207 3.73 10.53 -10.56
C CYS A 207 3.88 9.06 -10.17
N ILE A 208 4.65 8.78 -9.13
CA ILE A 208 4.78 7.45 -8.54
C ILE A 208 4.05 7.43 -7.21
N TYR A 209 3.14 6.47 -7.05
CA TYR A 209 2.43 6.19 -5.82
C TYR A 209 2.84 4.82 -5.30
N LEU A 210 3.19 4.75 -4.02
CA LEU A 210 3.48 3.53 -3.29
C LEU A 210 2.19 3.05 -2.61
N ASP A 211 1.51 2.07 -3.21
CA ASP A 211 0.21 1.58 -2.75
C ASP A 211 0.38 0.35 -1.85
N GLY A 212 -0.44 0.20 -0.81
CA GLY A 212 -0.29 -0.86 0.21
C GLY A 212 -0.40 -0.41 1.67
N LEU A 213 -0.70 0.88 1.90
CA LEU A 213 -0.93 1.45 3.23
C LEU A 213 -2.40 1.72 3.55
N SER A 214 -3.31 1.43 2.63
CA SER A 214 -4.73 1.72 2.79
C SER A 214 -5.50 0.70 3.64
N ASN A 215 -4.87 -0.36 4.16
CA ASN A 215 -5.53 -1.23 5.14
C ASN A 215 -5.67 -0.63 6.54
N HIS A 216 -4.97 0.47 6.86
CA HIS A 216 -5.01 1.01 8.23
C HIS A 216 -5.25 2.50 8.40
N ILE A 217 -5.62 3.23 7.34
CA ILE A 217 -6.09 4.62 7.50
C ILE A 217 -7.49 4.87 6.91
N HIS A 218 -7.96 4.19 5.86
CA HIS A 218 -9.30 4.47 5.35
C HIS A 218 -10.05 3.23 4.85
N GLY A 219 -10.63 2.48 5.79
CA GLY A 219 -11.75 1.56 5.55
C GLY A 219 -13.04 2.31 5.21
N ASN A 220 -13.01 3.15 4.18
CA ASN A 220 -14.18 3.87 3.68
C ASN A 220 -14.11 3.84 2.15
N THR A 221 -15.04 3.14 1.50
CA THR A 221 -15.20 3.04 0.03
C THR A 221 -15.10 4.38 -0.69
N LYS A 222 -15.48 5.48 -0.02
CA LYS A 222 -15.37 6.85 -0.52
C LYS A 222 -13.93 7.35 -0.77
N THR A 223 -12.92 6.80 -0.10
CA THR A 223 -11.53 7.22 -0.25
C THR A 223 -10.87 6.52 -1.44
N ALA A 224 -11.17 5.24 -1.68
CA ALA A 224 -10.71 4.53 -2.88
C ALA A 224 -11.25 5.17 -4.17
N GLU A 225 -12.54 5.51 -4.19
CA GLU A 225 -13.16 6.27 -5.30
C GLU A 225 -12.47 7.63 -5.50
N LYS A 226 -12.08 8.30 -4.42
CA LYS A 226 -11.38 9.59 -4.48
C LYS A 226 -9.98 9.43 -5.07
N ASP A 227 -9.22 8.44 -4.63
CA ASP A 227 -7.86 8.19 -5.12
C ASP A 227 -7.87 7.73 -6.58
N GLN A 228 -8.86 6.92 -6.98
CA GLN A 228 -9.07 6.55 -8.38
C GLN A 228 -9.44 7.78 -9.24
N ARG A 229 -10.29 8.68 -8.73
CA ARG A 229 -10.63 9.95 -9.41
C ARG A 229 -9.43 10.86 -9.55
N ILE A 230 -8.57 10.97 -8.53
CA ILE A 230 -7.31 11.71 -8.58
C ILE A 230 -6.40 11.13 -9.68
N ARG A 231 -6.15 9.82 -9.65
CA ARG A 231 -5.29 9.13 -10.63
C ARG A 231 -5.82 9.25 -12.05
N THR A 232 -7.13 9.12 -12.24
CA THR A 232 -7.79 9.28 -13.54
C THR A 232 -7.66 10.72 -14.05
N TRP A 233 -7.83 11.71 -13.18
CA TRP A 233 -7.64 13.11 -13.55
C TRP A 233 -6.20 13.39 -13.96
N LEU A 234 -5.21 12.90 -13.20
CA LEU A 234 -3.79 13.05 -13.53
C LEU A 234 -3.48 12.52 -14.93
N ARG A 235 -3.92 11.28 -15.24
CA ARG A 235 -3.76 10.66 -16.56
C ARG A 235 -4.40 11.47 -17.70
N ASN A 236 -5.53 12.11 -17.42
CA ASN A 236 -6.25 12.92 -18.42
C ASN A 236 -5.69 14.34 -18.57
N ASN A 237 -4.79 14.79 -17.70
CA ASN A 237 -4.26 16.15 -17.67
C ASN A 237 -2.72 16.16 -17.70
N GLY A 238 -2.10 15.30 -18.50
CA GLY A 238 -0.66 15.38 -18.80
C GLY A 238 0.27 14.68 -17.82
N TYR A 239 -0.25 13.99 -16.80
CA TYR A 239 0.57 13.20 -15.87
C TYR A 239 0.48 11.71 -16.16
N GLU A 240 1.63 11.05 -16.23
CA GLU A 240 1.71 9.60 -16.20
C GLU A 240 1.72 9.10 -14.75
N VAL A 241 1.01 8.02 -14.46
CA VAL A 241 0.85 7.50 -13.09
C VAL A 241 1.36 6.06 -13.01
N ILE A 242 2.34 5.83 -12.15
CA ILE A 242 2.89 4.51 -11.81
C ILE A 242 2.50 4.18 -10.37
N GLU A 243 1.92 3.00 -10.18
CA GLU A 243 1.46 2.49 -8.89
C GLU A 243 2.34 1.29 -8.54
N ILE A 244 3.00 1.33 -7.38
CA ILE A 244 3.94 0.30 -6.92
C ILE A 244 3.41 -0.26 -5.62
N ALA A 245 3.08 -1.55 -5.56
CA ALA A 245 2.66 -2.15 -4.31
C ALA A 245 3.82 -2.20 -3.30
N VAL A 246 3.57 -2.08 -2.00
CA VAL A 246 4.62 -2.25 -0.97
C VAL A 246 5.31 -3.61 -1.11
N SER A 247 4.53 -4.66 -1.40
CA SER A 247 5.04 -6.01 -1.70
C SER A 247 5.94 -6.06 -2.92
N ASP A 248 5.70 -5.21 -3.93
CA ASP A 248 6.52 -5.17 -5.15
C ASP A 248 7.95 -4.71 -4.85
N LEU A 249 8.19 -3.96 -3.78
CA LEU A 249 9.53 -3.50 -3.42
C LEU A 249 10.50 -4.65 -3.10
N ASP A 250 9.98 -5.81 -2.72
CA ASP A 250 10.74 -7.05 -2.49
C ASP A 250 10.82 -7.95 -3.74
N ASP A 251 10.07 -7.64 -4.79
CA ASP A 251 10.06 -8.40 -6.05
C ASP A 251 10.93 -7.70 -7.11
N GLN A 252 12.10 -8.30 -7.37
CA GLN A 252 13.03 -7.84 -8.40
C GLN A 252 12.38 -7.73 -9.79
N GLY A 253 11.53 -8.69 -10.16
CA GLY A 253 10.82 -8.71 -11.43
C GLY A 253 9.77 -7.61 -11.53
N ALA A 254 9.00 -7.38 -10.46
CA ALA A 254 8.03 -6.29 -10.39
C ALA A 254 8.70 -4.92 -10.51
N MET A 255 9.78 -4.70 -9.75
CA MET A 255 10.52 -3.43 -9.80
C MET A 255 11.17 -3.17 -11.17
N ILE A 256 11.67 -4.21 -11.86
CA ILE A 256 12.14 -4.08 -13.23
C ILE A 256 11.02 -3.59 -14.16
N ARG A 257 9.79 -4.11 -14.03
CA ARG A 257 8.65 -3.66 -14.86
C ARG A 257 8.30 -2.21 -14.59
N HIS A 258 8.12 -1.84 -13.33
CA HIS A 258 7.80 -0.47 -12.90
C HIS A 258 8.84 0.54 -13.38
N PHE A 259 10.13 0.22 -13.20
CA PHE A 259 11.20 1.12 -13.60
C PHE A 259 11.40 1.17 -15.11
N ARG A 260 11.15 0.09 -15.85
CA ARG A 260 11.14 0.16 -17.33
C ARG A 260 10.01 1.01 -17.87
N ARG A 261 8.87 1.04 -17.18
CA ARG A 261 7.75 1.95 -17.50
C ARG A 261 8.13 3.40 -17.20
N LEU A 262 8.71 3.68 -16.04
CA LEU A 262 9.24 4.98 -15.67
C LEU A 262 10.27 5.50 -16.69
N ALA A 263 11.27 4.69 -17.04
CA ALA A 263 12.27 5.05 -18.04
C ALA A 263 11.65 5.30 -19.42
N GLY A 264 10.59 4.56 -19.77
CA GLY A 264 9.82 4.79 -20.99
C GLY A 264 9.15 6.17 -21.00
N TYR A 265 8.47 6.54 -19.91
CA TYR A 265 7.83 7.86 -19.79
C TYR A 265 8.84 9.01 -19.76
N LEU A 266 10.00 8.82 -19.13
CA LEU A 266 11.06 9.82 -19.09
C LEU A 266 11.88 9.90 -20.39
N ARG A 267 11.62 9.01 -21.37
CA ARG A 267 12.41 8.84 -22.60
C ARG A 267 13.90 8.59 -22.32
N ALA A 268 14.20 7.89 -21.23
CA ALA A 268 15.55 7.50 -20.82
C ALA A 268 15.87 6.09 -21.35
N ASP A 269 16.09 5.98 -22.65
CA ASP A 269 16.30 4.69 -23.33
C ASP A 269 17.56 3.96 -22.84
N ASP A 270 18.58 4.70 -22.44
CA ASP A 270 19.81 4.19 -21.83
C ASP A 270 19.54 3.50 -20.49
N ILE A 271 18.81 4.15 -19.59
CA ILE A 271 18.38 3.58 -18.30
C ILE A 271 17.45 2.39 -18.54
N ARG A 272 16.50 2.50 -19.48
CA ARG A 272 15.54 1.45 -19.80
C ARG A 272 16.20 0.15 -20.26
N ASN A 273 17.27 0.26 -21.05
CA ASN A 273 18.05 -0.89 -21.51
C ASN A 273 18.96 -1.43 -20.40
N SER A 274 19.64 -0.54 -19.65
CA SER A 274 20.51 -0.90 -18.53
C SER A 274 19.78 -1.74 -17.46
N ILE A 275 18.55 -1.35 -17.09
CA ILE A 275 17.72 -2.06 -16.09
C ILE A 275 17.37 -3.50 -16.53
N LYS A 276 17.27 -3.72 -17.84
CA LYS A 276 16.98 -5.05 -18.42
C LYS A 276 18.24 -5.92 -18.44
N ASP A 277 19.39 -5.32 -18.76
CA ASP A 277 20.62 -6.04 -19.04
C ASP A 277 21.45 -6.32 -17.77
N ASP A 278 21.43 -5.40 -16.79
CA ASP A 278 22.00 -5.60 -15.46
C ASP A 278 20.90 -5.58 -14.41
N THR A 279 20.56 -6.73 -13.82
CA THR A 279 19.58 -6.81 -12.72
C THR A 279 20.23 -6.72 -11.34
N SER A 280 21.57 -6.63 -11.28
CA SER A 280 22.32 -6.63 -10.01
C SER A 280 22.19 -5.32 -9.22
N TRP A 281 21.64 -4.25 -9.82
CA TRP A 281 21.28 -3.03 -9.10
C TRP A 281 20.28 -3.28 -7.97
N PHE A 282 19.35 -4.24 -8.15
CA PHE A 282 18.36 -4.58 -7.14
C PHE A 282 19.03 -5.16 -5.89
N GLY A 283 19.91 -6.16 -6.07
CA GLY A 283 20.68 -6.74 -4.97
C GLY A 283 21.68 -5.77 -4.33
N ARG A 284 22.23 -4.81 -5.09
CA ARG A 284 23.06 -3.71 -4.53
C ARG A 284 22.22 -2.77 -3.66
N ALA A 285 21.03 -2.41 -4.11
CA ALA A 285 20.10 -1.57 -3.36
C ALA A 285 19.68 -2.24 -2.05
N GLU A 286 19.27 -3.51 -2.09
CA GLU A 286 18.92 -4.27 -0.88
C GLU A 286 20.08 -4.34 0.12
N LYS A 287 21.30 -4.64 -0.35
CA LYS A 287 22.48 -4.66 0.51
C LYS A 287 22.73 -3.29 1.15
N LYS A 288 22.59 -2.21 0.38
CA LYS A 288 22.79 -0.85 0.89
C LYS A 288 21.74 -0.45 1.92
N THR A 289 20.46 -0.65 1.62
CA THR A 289 19.36 -0.44 2.58
C THR A 289 19.60 -1.26 3.84
N ARG A 290 19.95 -2.54 3.71
CA ARG A 290 20.24 -3.42 4.86
C ARG A 290 21.46 -2.97 5.66
N LEU A 291 22.49 -2.41 5.03
CA LEU A 291 23.69 -1.87 5.70
C LEU A 291 23.37 -0.58 6.45
N GLU A 292 22.61 0.33 5.86
CA GLU A 292 22.16 1.57 6.50
C GLU A 292 21.21 1.28 7.66
N THR A 293 20.18 0.43 7.46
CA THR A 293 19.29 0.00 8.55
C THR A 293 20.10 -0.68 9.67
N ARG A 294 21.02 -1.59 9.34
CA ARG A 294 21.91 -2.24 10.34
C ARG A 294 22.79 -1.26 11.11
N SER A 295 23.12 -0.11 10.53
CA SER A 295 23.92 0.91 11.21
C SER A 295 23.11 1.72 12.22
N VAL A 296 21.78 1.79 12.06
CA VAL A 296 20.88 2.50 12.97
C VAL A 296 20.31 1.56 14.04
N TYR A 297 19.92 0.33 13.66
CA TYR A 297 19.46 -0.71 14.58
C TYR A 297 19.55 -2.10 13.95
N ARG A 298 19.56 -3.17 14.76
CA ARG A 298 19.58 -4.56 14.26
C ARG A 298 18.28 -5.26 14.60
N LEU A 299 17.51 -5.64 13.57
CA LEU A 299 16.36 -6.55 13.71
C LEU A 299 16.79 -7.89 14.30
N VAL A 300 16.07 -8.33 15.34
CA VAL A 300 16.36 -9.53 16.12
C VAL A 300 15.06 -10.28 16.45
N HIS A 301 15.19 -11.60 16.64
CA HIS A 301 14.18 -12.43 17.30
C HIS A 301 14.71 -12.79 18.70
N PRO A 302 14.58 -11.89 19.68
CA PRO A 302 15.16 -12.07 21.00
C PRO A 302 14.47 -13.23 21.73
N LYS A 303 15.24 -13.94 22.54
CA LYS A 303 14.65 -14.81 23.59
C LYS A 303 14.01 -13.91 24.65
N SER A 304 13.08 -14.46 25.42
CA SER A 304 12.33 -13.73 26.46
C SER A 304 13.23 -12.94 27.43
N GLU A 305 14.43 -13.44 27.72
CA GLU A 305 15.43 -12.81 28.61
C GLU A 305 16.06 -11.52 28.05
N ASN A 306 16.00 -11.30 26.73
CA ASN A 306 16.63 -10.15 26.06
C ASN A 306 15.64 -8.98 25.86
N TYR A 307 14.33 -9.21 26.05
CA TYR A 307 13.32 -8.17 25.99
C TYR A 307 13.60 -7.09 27.04
N PHE A 308 13.67 -5.83 26.58
CA PHE A 308 13.95 -4.67 27.41
C PHE A 308 15.27 -4.74 28.22
N SER A 309 16.19 -5.62 27.81
CA SER A 309 17.54 -5.74 28.34
C SER A 309 18.55 -5.18 27.34
N THR A 310 18.55 -5.74 26.13
CA THR A 310 19.37 -5.29 24.99
C THR A 310 18.52 -4.92 23.78
N CYS A 311 17.25 -5.31 23.77
CA CYS A 311 16.34 -5.14 22.65
C CYS A 311 15.11 -4.36 23.08
N VAL A 312 14.56 -3.56 22.17
CA VAL A 312 13.30 -2.83 22.32
C VAL A 312 12.41 -3.10 21.10
N PRO A 313 11.07 -3.03 21.23
CA PRO A 313 10.18 -3.20 20.10
C PRO A 313 10.29 -2.00 19.15
N LEU A 314 10.17 -2.28 17.85
CA LEU A 314 10.01 -1.30 16.79
C LEU A 314 8.51 -1.12 16.53
N VAL A 315 7.98 0.07 16.87
CA VAL A 315 6.54 0.33 16.88
C VAL A 315 6.25 1.66 16.19
N PRO A 316 5.34 1.71 15.20
CA PRO A 316 4.89 2.99 14.64
C PRO A 316 4.23 3.87 15.71
N LEU A 317 4.48 5.19 15.67
CA LEU A 317 3.96 6.14 16.68
C LEU A 317 2.45 6.02 16.92
N LYS A 318 1.67 5.74 15.87
CA LYS A 318 0.22 5.59 15.95
C LYS A 318 -0.26 4.40 16.79
N PHE A 319 0.59 3.40 17.00
CA PHE A 319 0.28 2.24 17.82
C PHE A 319 0.82 2.37 19.24
N ALA A 320 1.76 3.28 19.49
CA ALA A 320 2.38 3.44 20.80
C ALA A 320 1.38 3.86 21.90
N ALA A 321 0.33 4.61 21.55
CA ALA A 321 -0.72 5.01 22.48
C ALA A 321 -1.55 3.81 22.99
N GLY A 322 -1.93 2.91 22.09
CA GLY A 322 -2.72 1.72 22.40
C GLY A 322 -1.89 0.57 22.98
N ALA A 323 -0.76 0.25 22.35
CA ALA A 323 0.04 -0.94 22.67
C ALA A 323 0.67 -0.91 24.07
N PHE A 324 1.00 0.28 24.58
CA PHE A 324 1.66 0.43 25.89
C PHE A 324 0.74 1.00 26.98
N SER A 325 -0.56 1.14 26.71
CA SER A 325 -1.56 1.62 27.69
C SER A 325 -1.78 0.66 28.86
N ASP A 326 -1.63 -0.65 28.61
CA ASP A 326 -1.57 -1.70 29.64
C ASP A 326 -0.34 -2.60 29.43
N PRO A 327 0.75 -2.39 30.21
CA PRO A 327 1.96 -3.20 30.12
C PRO A 327 1.76 -4.70 30.36
N GLN A 328 0.63 -5.11 30.95
CA GLN A 328 0.32 -6.53 31.19
C GLN A 328 -0.25 -7.26 29.97
N HIS A 329 -0.68 -6.52 28.93
CA HIS A 329 -1.25 -7.06 27.70
C HIS A 329 -0.39 -6.80 26.45
N PHE A 330 0.89 -6.44 26.63
CA PHE A 330 1.80 -6.27 25.51
C PHE A 330 2.13 -7.62 24.87
N ASP A 331 1.56 -7.90 23.70
CA ASP A 331 1.87 -9.09 22.94
C ASP A 331 3.25 -8.96 22.28
N HIS A 332 4.23 -9.69 22.81
CA HIS A 332 5.62 -9.67 22.35
C HIS A 332 5.81 -10.23 20.95
N ASP A 333 4.92 -11.12 20.50
CA ASP A 333 5.01 -11.81 19.20
C ASP A 333 4.43 -10.97 18.06
N SER A 334 3.62 -9.97 18.38
CA SER A 334 2.98 -9.06 17.41
C SER A 334 3.91 -7.96 16.87
N TRP A 335 5.13 -7.82 17.41
CA TRP A 335 6.04 -6.71 17.07
C TRP A 335 7.42 -7.19 16.64
N GLU A 336 8.03 -6.46 15.72
CA GLU A 336 9.44 -6.61 15.42
C GLU A 336 10.30 -6.04 16.57
N TRP A 337 11.42 -6.70 16.86
CA TRP A 337 12.33 -6.29 17.91
C TRP A 337 13.66 -5.85 17.33
N VAL A 338 14.24 -4.82 17.93
CA VAL A 338 15.49 -4.23 17.49
C VAL A 338 16.49 -4.15 18.64
N GLU A 339 17.71 -4.58 18.38
CA GLU A 339 18.88 -4.31 19.20
C GLU A 339 19.41 -2.93 18.81
N ILE A 340 19.61 -2.06 19.80
CA ILE A 340 20.02 -0.67 19.64
C ILE A 340 21.36 -0.43 20.34
N ASP A 341 22.23 0.38 19.75
CA ASP A 341 23.43 0.85 20.42
C ASP A 341 23.11 2.18 21.12
N THR A 342 22.89 2.11 22.43
CA THR A 342 22.55 3.28 23.26
C THR A 342 23.40 3.29 24.51
N HIS A 343 23.81 4.49 24.94
CA HIS A 343 24.43 4.68 26.25
C HIS A 343 23.42 4.63 27.40
N ARG A 344 22.11 4.57 27.09
CA ARG A 344 21.04 4.52 28.09
C ARG A 344 20.77 3.10 28.55
N ARG A 345 20.30 2.97 29.78
CA ARG A 345 19.78 1.70 30.29
C ARG A 345 18.40 1.45 29.69
N ILE A 346 18.27 0.39 28.92
CA ILE A 346 16.99 -0.09 28.37
C ILE A 346 16.10 -0.58 29.52
N ARG A 347 14.79 -0.28 29.43
CA ARG A 347 13.77 -0.64 30.42
C ARG A 347 12.42 -0.91 29.73
N PRO A 348 11.51 -1.65 30.39
CA PRO A 348 10.13 -1.80 29.91
C PRO A 348 9.46 -0.44 29.65
N GLY A 349 8.70 -0.35 28.56
CA GLY A 349 8.09 0.89 28.09
C GLY A 349 8.96 1.73 27.16
N MET A 350 10.20 1.31 26.87
CA MET A 350 10.98 1.89 25.79
C MET A 350 10.67 1.24 24.45
N PHE A 351 10.63 2.02 23.37
CA PHE A 351 10.40 1.53 22.01
C PHE A 351 11.09 2.43 20.99
N VAL A 352 11.35 1.89 19.81
CA VAL A 352 11.87 2.66 18.68
C VAL A 352 10.72 3.00 17.75
N ALA A 353 10.70 4.24 17.29
CA ALA A 353 9.81 4.67 16.22
C ALA A 353 10.53 5.64 15.29
N GLN A 354 10.15 5.65 14.03
CA GLN A 354 10.65 6.62 13.08
C GLN A 354 9.85 7.93 13.17
N VAL A 355 10.55 9.05 13.21
CA VAL A 355 9.96 10.38 13.14
C VAL A 355 10.00 10.86 11.70
N VAL A 356 8.84 11.31 11.19
CA VAL A 356 8.69 11.88 9.85
C VAL A 356 8.33 13.35 10.00
N GLY A 357 8.95 14.20 9.20
CA GLY A 357 8.77 15.64 9.25
C GLY A 357 10.02 16.38 9.73
N LYS A 358 10.07 17.65 9.37
CA LYS A 358 11.14 18.62 9.60
C LYS A 358 10.81 19.59 10.73
N SER A 359 9.61 19.57 11.31
CA SER A 359 9.22 20.48 12.40
C SER A 359 10.10 20.40 13.65
N MET A 360 10.84 19.30 13.83
CA MET A 360 11.76 19.10 14.95
C MET A 360 13.24 19.26 14.60
N GLU A 361 13.56 19.70 13.37
CA GLU A 361 14.94 20.00 12.99
C GLU A 361 15.50 21.22 13.75
N PRO A 362 16.81 21.24 14.09
CA PRO A 362 17.81 20.20 13.82
C PRO A 362 17.91 19.11 14.91
N LEU A 363 17.03 19.14 15.93
CA LEU A 363 17.10 18.21 17.07
C LEU A 363 16.78 16.78 16.64
N ILE A 364 15.72 16.63 15.84
CA ILE A 364 15.33 15.36 15.23
C ILE A 364 15.30 15.60 13.71
N PRO A 365 16.32 15.12 12.98
CA PRO A 365 16.30 15.15 11.52
C PRO A 365 15.12 14.36 10.95
N ASP A 366 14.61 14.78 9.80
CA ASP A 366 13.57 14.03 9.09
C ASP A 366 14.01 12.56 8.85
N LYS A 367 13.07 11.63 9.01
CA LYS A 367 13.23 10.17 8.87
C LYS A 367 14.15 9.51 9.91
N SER A 368 14.48 10.19 11.00
CA SER A 368 15.30 9.64 12.08
C SER A 368 14.54 8.57 12.88
N TYR A 369 15.21 7.45 13.17
CA TYR A 369 14.73 6.51 14.18
C TYR A 369 15.08 7.04 15.56
N CYS A 370 14.07 7.13 16.42
CA CYS A 370 14.22 7.70 17.74
C CYS A 370 13.79 6.69 18.79
N LEU A 371 14.51 6.71 19.92
CA LEU A 371 14.13 5.98 21.11
C LEU A 371 13.14 6.81 21.92
N PHE A 372 12.02 6.19 22.28
CA PHE A 372 10.97 6.77 23.09
C PHE A 372 10.76 5.99 24.38
N SER A 373 10.11 6.61 25.36
CA SER A 373 9.71 5.97 26.61
C SER A 373 8.28 6.32 26.99
N THR A 374 7.55 5.32 27.48
CA THR A 374 6.19 5.44 28.00
C THR A 374 6.05 4.63 29.31
N PRO A 375 5.20 5.04 30.28
CA PRO A 375 4.47 6.32 30.33
C PRO A 375 5.41 7.50 30.57
N VAL A 376 4.97 8.70 30.20
CA VAL A 376 5.71 9.93 30.50
C VAL A 376 5.61 10.23 32.01
N THR A 377 6.68 9.94 32.74
CA THR A 377 6.75 10.20 34.19
C THR A 377 7.26 11.60 34.49
N GLY A 378 6.67 12.29 35.48
CA GLY A 378 7.10 13.62 35.92
C GLY A 378 6.48 14.76 35.10
N THR A 379 7.09 15.96 35.18
CA THR A 379 6.61 17.12 34.41
C THR A 379 6.77 16.90 32.91
N ARG A 380 5.77 17.30 32.13
CA ARG A 380 5.80 17.30 30.66
C ARG A 380 6.40 18.60 30.11
N GLN A 381 6.54 19.61 30.97
CA GLN A 381 6.99 20.96 30.61
C GLN A 381 8.38 20.95 29.97
N ASP A 382 8.50 21.61 28.83
CA ASP A 382 9.70 21.78 28.00
C ASP A 382 10.34 20.47 27.51
N ARG A 383 9.62 19.34 27.57
CA ARG A 383 10.08 18.04 27.03
C ARG A 383 9.57 17.83 25.61
N THR A 384 10.37 17.12 24.82
CA THR A 384 9.93 16.62 23.52
C THR A 384 9.08 15.37 23.74
N VAL A 385 7.82 15.43 23.31
CA VAL A 385 6.85 14.37 23.54
C VAL A 385 6.07 14.07 22.26
N VAL A 386 5.53 12.86 22.21
CA VAL A 386 4.53 12.43 21.23
C VAL A 386 3.15 12.75 21.81
N VAL A 387 2.38 13.56 21.09
CA VAL A 387 1.01 13.92 21.47
C VAL A 387 0.05 13.41 20.41
N GLN A 388 -1.02 12.77 20.86
CA GLN A 388 -2.16 12.44 20.01
C GLN A 388 -3.15 13.60 19.98
N LEU A 389 -3.48 14.05 18.78
CA LEU A 389 -4.45 15.11 18.51
C LEU A 389 -5.83 14.47 18.34
N SER A 390 -6.81 14.91 19.15
CA SER A 390 -8.16 14.33 19.14
C SER A 390 -8.97 14.76 17.91
N ASP A 391 -8.98 16.06 17.62
CA ASP A 391 -9.83 16.69 16.60
C ASP A 391 -9.02 17.42 15.51
N GLU A 392 -7.69 17.36 15.60
CA GLU A 392 -6.77 18.00 14.66
C GLU A 392 -5.81 16.96 14.06
N VAL A 393 -5.19 17.34 12.94
CA VAL A 393 -4.07 16.60 12.35
C VAL A 393 -2.85 17.51 12.35
N ASP A 394 -1.67 16.90 12.46
CA ASP A 394 -0.42 17.62 12.34
C ASP A 394 -0.33 18.23 10.93
N PRO A 395 -0.17 19.56 10.79
CA PRO A 395 -0.23 20.23 9.49
C PRO A 395 0.88 19.82 8.52
N GLU A 396 1.97 19.25 9.03
CA GLU A 396 3.11 18.80 8.23
C GLU A 396 2.90 17.38 7.72
N THR A 397 2.46 16.47 8.59
CA THR A 397 2.40 15.03 8.28
C THR A 397 0.98 14.56 7.90
N GLY A 398 -0.07 15.31 8.24
CA GLY A 398 -1.46 14.89 8.07
C GLY A 398 -1.91 13.81 9.07
N GLU A 399 -1.04 13.43 10.00
CA GLU A 399 -1.28 12.39 10.99
C GLU A 399 -1.91 12.96 12.27
N ARG A 400 -2.60 12.11 13.04
CA ARG A 400 -3.15 12.48 14.36
C ARG A 400 -2.11 12.48 15.48
N TYR A 401 -0.84 12.28 15.15
CA TYR A 401 0.25 12.23 16.12
C TYR A 401 1.31 13.26 15.74
N THR A 402 1.82 13.98 16.73
CA THR A 402 2.86 14.98 16.51
C THR A 402 3.95 14.88 17.56
N VAL A 403 5.20 15.08 17.12
CA VAL A 403 6.36 15.20 18.01
C VAL A 403 6.67 16.67 18.16
N LYS A 404 6.52 17.21 19.38
CA LYS A 404 6.74 18.64 19.67
C LYS A 404 7.25 18.84 21.08
N ILE A 405 7.81 20.02 21.35
CA ILE A 405 8.15 20.44 22.72
C ILE A 405 6.86 20.87 23.42
N TYR A 406 6.51 20.19 24.51
CA TYR A 406 5.30 20.47 25.27
C TYR A 406 5.50 21.66 26.21
N LYS A 407 4.59 22.63 26.17
CA LYS A 407 4.49 23.71 27.17
C LYS A 407 3.05 23.87 27.61
N SER A 408 2.83 24.05 28.92
CA SER A 408 1.52 24.36 29.49
C SER A 408 1.54 25.72 30.19
N GLU A 409 0.53 26.53 29.93
CA GLU A 409 0.27 27.81 30.58
C GLU A 409 -1.13 27.78 31.22
N LYS A 410 -1.22 28.24 32.48
CA LYS A 410 -2.50 28.33 33.19
C LYS A 410 -3.10 29.70 32.93
N ILE A 411 -4.26 29.75 32.28
CA ILE A 411 -5.00 30.99 32.08
C ILE A 411 -6.00 31.14 33.23
N ALA A 412 -5.90 32.26 33.94
CA ALA A 412 -6.89 32.64 34.94
C ALA A 412 -8.08 33.28 34.22
N SER A 413 -9.29 32.80 34.49
CA SER A 413 -10.53 33.46 34.04
C SER A 413 -10.82 34.64 34.96
N ASP A 414 -11.28 35.77 34.39
CA ASP A 414 -11.54 37.04 35.10
C ASP A 414 -12.62 36.94 36.20
N ASP A 415 -13.42 35.87 36.19
CA ASP A 415 -14.61 35.70 37.04
C ASP A 415 -14.38 34.81 38.28
N GLY A 416 -13.14 34.36 38.53
CA GLY A 416 -12.82 33.46 39.65
C GLY A 416 -13.35 32.02 39.52
N GLY A 417 -13.99 31.67 38.41
CA GLY A 417 -14.39 30.31 38.02
C GLY A 417 -13.44 29.67 36.99
N TRP A 418 -13.50 28.33 36.87
CA TRP A 418 -12.79 27.41 35.94
C TRP A 418 -11.56 27.95 35.19
N ARG A 419 -10.38 27.39 35.50
CA ARG A 419 -9.09 27.72 34.86
C ARG A 419 -8.92 26.91 33.57
N HIS A 420 -8.86 27.56 32.42
CA HIS A 420 -8.47 26.91 31.17
C HIS A 420 -6.95 26.72 31.11
N LEU A 421 -6.51 25.56 30.65
CA LEU A 421 -5.11 25.26 30.37
C LEU A 421 -4.85 25.48 28.88
N LYS A 422 -3.88 26.34 28.58
CA LYS A 422 -3.35 26.52 27.23
C LYS A 422 -2.11 25.67 27.08
N ILE A 423 -2.18 24.69 26.20
CA ILE A 423 -1.06 23.81 25.87
C ILE A 423 -0.51 24.24 24.52
N ILE A 424 0.80 24.46 24.47
CA ILE A 424 1.52 24.91 23.28
C ILE A 424 2.49 23.80 22.91
N LEU A 425 2.25 23.19 21.75
CA LEU A 425 3.12 22.20 21.15
C LEU A 425 4.06 22.92 20.18
N LYS A 426 5.28 23.19 20.65
CA LYS A 426 6.24 24.04 19.96
C LYS A 426 7.17 23.22 19.06
N PRO A 427 7.26 23.53 17.75
CA PRO A 427 8.28 22.95 16.88
C PRO A 427 9.67 23.46 17.27
N ARG A 428 10.70 22.67 16.97
CA ARG A 428 12.09 23.13 17.11
C ARG A 428 12.53 23.96 15.90
N ASN A 429 11.99 23.61 14.73
CA ASN A 429 12.25 24.30 13.48
C ASN A 429 11.42 25.60 13.41
N PRO A 430 12.06 26.79 13.27
CA PRO A 430 11.38 28.08 13.18
C PRO A 430 10.43 28.25 12.00
N ASP A 431 10.58 27.45 10.94
CA ASP A 431 9.74 27.51 9.74
C ASP A 431 8.32 26.97 9.98
N PHE A 432 8.08 26.37 11.16
CA PHE A 432 6.81 25.77 11.53
C PHE A 432 6.14 26.55 12.66
N THR A 433 4.81 26.67 12.60
CA THR A 433 4.02 27.35 13.62
C THR A 433 3.72 26.44 14.80
N PRO A 434 3.71 26.94 16.05
CA PRO A 434 3.23 26.20 17.20
C PRO A 434 1.75 25.79 17.07
N ILE A 435 1.40 24.62 17.59
CA ILE A 435 0.01 24.18 17.72
C ILE A 435 -0.46 24.58 19.12
N GLU A 436 -1.58 25.30 19.20
CA GLU A 436 -2.15 25.77 20.46
C GLU A 436 -3.45 25.04 20.76
N LEU A 437 -3.48 24.31 21.88
CA LEU A 437 -4.62 23.53 22.32
C LEU A 437 -5.19 24.17 23.59
N THR A 438 -6.50 24.37 23.62
CA THR A 438 -7.21 24.87 24.81
C THR A 438 -8.03 23.75 25.41
N CYS A 439 -7.77 23.44 26.69
CA CYS A 439 -8.44 22.34 27.39
C CYS A 439 -8.88 22.78 28.80
N GLU A 440 -9.89 22.07 29.34
CA GLU A 440 -10.38 22.30 30.71
C GLU A 440 -9.44 21.69 31.76
N ASP A 441 -8.71 20.63 31.40
CA ASP A 441 -7.73 19.95 32.24
C ASP A 441 -6.61 19.30 31.40
N GLU A 442 -5.47 19.01 32.02
CA GLU A 442 -4.29 18.39 31.37
C GLU A 442 -4.52 16.91 30.98
N GLY A 443 -5.57 16.28 31.51
CA GLY A 443 -5.91 14.86 31.27
C GLY A 443 -6.59 14.62 29.93
N LYS A 444 -7.18 15.65 29.33
CA LYS A 444 -7.77 15.58 27.99
C LYS A 444 -6.74 15.52 26.86
N ILE A 445 -5.46 15.80 27.15
CA ILE A 445 -4.37 15.68 26.17
C ILE A 445 -3.65 14.35 26.38
N GLU A 446 -3.75 13.50 25.37
CA GLU A 446 -3.12 12.19 25.35
C GLU A 446 -1.65 12.32 24.93
N VAL A 447 -0.79 12.40 25.94
CA VAL A 447 0.67 12.36 25.75
C VAL A 447 1.14 10.92 25.81
N VAL A 448 1.53 10.40 24.65
CA VAL A 448 1.79 8.99 24.39
C VAL A 448 3.15 8.55 24.92
N ALA A 449 4.19 9.33 24.62
CA ALA A 449 5.57 8.98 24.94
C ALA A 449 6.47 10.21 24.99
N GLU A 450 7.62 10.06 25.65
CA GLU A 450 8.70 11.03 25.66
C GLU A 450 9.79 10.61 24.68
N PHE A 451 10.34 11.55 23.92
CA PHE A 451 11.55 11.38 23.13
C PHE A 451 12.82 11.34 24.01
N LEU A 452 13.66 10.32 23.83
CA LEU A 452 14.90 10.16 24.58
C LEU A 452 16.15 10.51 23.77
N GLU A 453 16.24 9.99 22.54
CA GLU A 453 17.40 10.19 21.65
C GLU A 453 17.10 9.79 20.21
N VAL A 454 17.88 10.35 19.28
CA VAL A 454 17.99 9.86 17.90
C VAL A 454 19.01 8.73 17.87
N LEU A 455 18.68 7.64 17.19
CA LEU A 455 19.58 6.52 16.92
C LEU A 455 20.35 6.78 15.63
N GLY A 456 21.66 6.55 15.64
CA GLY A 456 22.57 6.79 14.50
C GLY A 456 23.81 7.57 14.88
#